data_AF-A0A8H5HW75-F1
#
_entry.id   AF-A0A8H5HW75-F1
#
_cell.length_a   1.000
_cell.length_b   1.000
_cell.length_c   1.000
_cell.angle_alpha   90.00
_cell.angle_beta   90.00
_cell.angle_gamma   90.00
#
_symmetry.space_group_name_H-M   'P 1'
#
loop_
_entity.id
_entity.type
_entity.pdbx_description
1 polymer ?
#
loop_
_entity_poly.entity_id
_entity_poly.type
_entity_poly.pdbx_seq_one_letter_code
_entity_poly.pdbx_strand_id
1 'polypeptide(L)'
;MYPCTHFGENVLHPRVSPDFASPNYRLRSKTGPASIQPEEVASILKNAELDLQDYEAEIDRSKARALFLTSQKEGLREYATRVKMLLSPIRRLPDELLSAVFDLL
;
A
#
# COMPACT_ATOMS: atom_id res chain seq x y z
N MET A 1 -10.60 17.30 -8.36
CA MET A 1 -9.24 17.25 -7.77
C MET A 1 -9.41 17.42 -6.27
N TYR A 2 -9.19 16.36 -5.50
CA TYR A 2 -9.29 16.42 -4.03
C TYR A 2 -7.94 16.05 -3.42
N PRO A 3 -7.42 16.83 -2.46
CA PRO A 3 -6.18 16.48 -1.76
C PRO A 3 -6.49 15.35 -0.78
N CYS A 4 -5.80 14.21 -0.92
CA CYS A 4 -5.76 13.20 0.14
C CYS A 4 -4.90 13.74 1.29
N THR A 5 -5.55 14.33 2.30
CA THR A 5 -4.91 14.95 3.48
C THR A 5 -4.57 14.00 4.63
N HIS A 6 -4.66 12.67 4.46
CA HIS A 6 -4.29 11.71 5.52
C HIS A 6 -2.91 11.09 5.26
N PHE A 7 -1.85 11.90 5.24
CA PHE A 7 -0.48 11.42 4.99
C PHE A 7 0.37 11.14 6.23
N GLY A 8 -0.23 11.09 7.42
CA GLY A 8 0.48 10.68 8.63
C GLY A 8 -0.52 10.33 9.72
N GLU A 9 -0.13 9.45 10.64
CA GLU A 9 -0.87 9.07 11.85
C GLU A 9 -1.87 7.90 11.75
N ASN A 10 -1.54 6.83 11.02
CA ASN A 10 -1.97 5.49 11.47
C ASN A 10 -0.72 4.74 11.94
N VAL A 11 -0.12 5.24 13.03
CA VAL A 11 0.91 4.47 13.70
C VAL A 11 0.17 3.35 14.43
N LEU A 12 0.23 2.13 13.87
CA LEU A 12 -0.22 0.95 14.58
C LEU A 12 0.54 0.89 15.91
N HIS A 13 -0.19 0.79 17.00
CA HIS A 13 0.35 0.66 18.34
C HIS A 13 0.16 -0.80 18.79
N PRO A 14 1.20 -1.65 18.66
CA PRO A 14 1.09 -3.07 19.01
C PRO A 14 0.75 -3.23 20.49
N ARG A 15 -0.20 -4.10 20.78
CA ARG A 15 -0.56 -4.49 22.15
C ARG A 15 0.46 -5.46 22.72
N VAL A 16 1.13 -6.23 21.86
CA VAL A 16 2.17 -7.20 22.24
C VAL A 16 3.52 -6.79 21.66
N SER A 17 4.55 -6.78 22.52
CA SER A 17 5.94 -6.70 22.08
C SER A 17 6.51 -8.12 21.93
N PRO A 18 7.04 -8.50 20.76
CA PRO A 18 7.58 -9.84 20.56
C PRO A 18 8.94 -9.98 21.28
N ASP A 19 8.92 -10.53 22.49
CA ASP A 19 10.12 -11.03 23.18
C ASP A 19 10.29 -12.53 22.89
N PHE A 20 11.20 -12.85 21.97
CA PHE A 20 11.48 -14.23 21.56
C PHE A 20 12.38 -14.99 22.55
N ALA A 21 13.01 -14.32 23.51
CA ALA A 21 13.90 -14.95 24.48
C ALA A 21 13.11 -15.57 25.65
N SER A 22 12.08 -14.89 26.12
CA SER A 22 11.24 -15.31 27.26
C SER A 22 10.56 -16.68 27.07
N PRO A 23 9.91 -17.00 25.94
CA PRO A 23 9.28 -18.31 25.74
C PRO A 23 10.30 -19.46 25.77
N ASN A 24 11.44 -19.29 25.09
CA ASN A 24 12.48 -20.31 25.02
C ASN A 24 13.16 -20.54 26.38
N TYR A 25 13.35 -19.48 27.16
CA TYR A 25 13.84 -19.58 28.53
C TYR A 25 12.84 -20.31 29.44
N ARG A 26 11.54 -19.98 29.36
CA ARG A 26 10.49 -20.63 30.16
C ARG A 26 10.35 -22.12 29.83
N LEU A 27 10.43 -22.48 28.55
CA LEU A 27 10.39 -23.88 28.09
C LEU A 27 11.60 -24.71 28.55
N ARG A 28 12.75 -24.06 28.81
CA ARG A 28 14.00 -24.72 29.25
C ARG A 28 14.27 -24.60 30.75
N SER A 29 13.52 -23.76 31.46
CA SER A 29 13.66 -23.60 32.90
C SER A 29 13.20 -24.86 33.64
N LYS A 30 13.85 -25.20 34.76
CA LYS A 30 13.50 -26.36 35.62
C LYS A 30 12.19 -26.14 36.40
N THR A 31 11.58 -24.97 36.28
CA THR A 31 10.29 -24.65 36.86
C THR A 31 9.22 -25.36 36.03
N GLY A 32 8.56 -26.37 36.61
CA GLY A 32 7.56 -27.17 35.92
C GLY A 32 6.33 -26.35 35.46
N PRO A 33 5.34 -26.98 34.79
CA PRO A 33 4.19 -26.29 34.21
C PRO A 33 3.37 -25.43 35.20
N ALA A 34 3.54 -25.64 36.51
CA ALA A 34 2.91 -24.87 37.57
C ALA A 34 3.37 -23.40 37.69
N SER A 35 4.52 -23.02 37.11
CA SER A 35 4.97 -21.61 37.11
C SER A 35 4.45 -20.78 35.95
N ILE A 36 3.70 -21.39 35.04
CA ILE A 36 3.06 -20.70 33.92
C ILE A 36 1.65 -20.32 34.37
N GLN A 37 1.34 -19.01 34.37
CA GLN A 37 -0.02 -18.54 34.58
C GLN A 37 -0.80 -18.65 33.26
N PRO A 38 -1.80 -19.54 33.14
CA PRO A 38 -2.50 -19.76 31.88
C PRO A 38 -3.26 -18.52 31.40
N GLU A 39 -3.75 -17.71 32.33
CA GLU A 39 -4.48 -16.47 32.05
C GLU A 39 -3.58 -15.40 31.39
N GLU A 40 -2.33 -15.29 31.86
CA GLU A 40 -1.35 -14.38 31.26
C GLU A 40 -1.04 -14.79 29.82
N VAL A 41 -0.84 -16.09 29.58
CA VAL A 41 -0.60 -16.63 28.23
C VAL A 41 -1.82 -16.41 27.33
N ALA A 42 -3.03 -16.66 27.84
CA ALA A 42 -4.28 -16.43 27.09
C ALA A 42 -4.46 -14.96 26.71
N SER A 43 -4.15 -14.03 27.62
CA SER A 43 -4.18 -12.59 27.36
C SER A 43 -3.17 -12.18 26.29
N ILE A 44 -1.93 -12.67 26.37
CA ILE A 44 -0.90 -12.41 25.35
C ILE A 44 -1.35 -12.93 23.99
N LEU A 45 -1.86 -14.16 23.91
CA LEU A 45 -2.35 -14.75 22.65
C LEU A 45 -3.51 -13.96 22.06
N LYS A 46 -4.48 -13.55 22.89
CA LYS A 46 -5.61 -12.73 22.44
C LYS A 46 -5.15 -11.38 21.89
N ASN A 47 -4.23 -10.71 22.58
CA ASN A 47 -3.71 -9.42 22.12
C ASN A 47 -2.89 -9.57 20.84
N ALA A 48 -2.11 -10.65 20.69
CA ALA A 48 -1.38 -10.94 19.47
C ALA A 48 -2.32 -11.18 18.28
N GLU A 49 -3.42 -11.91 18.48
CA GLU A 49 -4.44 -12.12 17.45
C GLU A 49 -5.09 -10.79 17.00
N LEU A 50 -5.41 -9.91 17.96
CA LEU A 50 -5.94 -8.58 17.64
C LEU A 50 -4.93 -7.72 16.87
N ASP A 51 -3.65 -7.75 17.26
CA ASP A 51 -2.59 -7.04 16.54
C ASP A 51 -2.44 -7.58 15.10
N LEU A 52 -2.52 -8.90 14.90
CA LEU A 52 -2.49 -9.51 13.56
C LEU A 52 -3.66 -9.04 12.69
N GLN A 53 -4.87 -8.98 13.24
CA GLN A 53 -6.05 -8.50 12.52
C GLN A 53 -5.91 -7.02 12.14
N ASP A 54 -5.40 -6.18 13.05
CA ASP A 54 -5.14 -4.77 12.77
C ASP A 54 -4.07 -4.60 11.68
N TYR A 55 -3.02 -5.44 11.68
CA TYR A 55 -2.01 -5.45 10.62
C TYR A 55 -2.58 -5.85 9.27
N GLU A 56 -3.40 -6.90 9.21
CA GLU A 56 -4.05 -7.35 7.97
C GLU A 56 -4.92 -6.22 7.38
N ALA A 57 -5.72 -5.55 8.22
CA ALA A 57 -6.57 -4.46 7.81
C ALA A 57 -5.78 -3.26 7.25
N GLU A 58 -4.68 -2.87 7.91
CA GLU A 58 -3.86 -1.75 7.44
C GLU A 58 -3.05 -2.12 6.17
N ILE A 59 -2.63 -3.39 6.04
CA ILE A 59 -2.04 -3.91 4.80
C ILE A 59 -3.03 -3.76 3.65
N ASP A 60 -4.28 -4.19 3.82
CA ASP A 60 -5.28 -4.13 2.76
C ASP A 60 -5.68 -2.69 2.42
N ARG A 61 -5.80 -1.83 3.43
CA ARG A 61 -5.99 -0.38 3.23
C ARG A 61 -4.84 0.22 2.43
N SER A 62 -3.60 -0.15 2.74
CA SER A 62 -2.40 0.32 2.05
C SER A 62 -2.36 -0.16 0.61
N LYS A 63 -2.70 -1.43 0.34
CA LYS A 63 -2.83 -1.97 -1.03
C LYS A 63 -3.88 -1.20 -1.83
N ALA A 64 -5.07 -0.97 -1.25
CA ALA A 64 -6.12 -0.21 -1.92
C ALA A 64 -5.67 1.20 -2.29
N ARG A 65 -4.93 1.87 -1.40
CA ARG A 65 -4.34 3.19 -1.66
C ARG A 65 -3.28 3.13 -2.76
N ALA A 66 -2.43 2.12 -2.78
CA ALA A 66 -1.43 1.94 -3.83
C ALA A 66 -2.08 1.73 -5.20
N LEU A 67 -3.15 0.94 -5.27
CA LEU A 67 -3.95 0.73 -6.49
C LEU A 67 -4.56 2.05 -6.99
N PHE A 68 -5.18 2.81 -6.09
CA PHE A 68 -5.76 4.12 -6.43
C PHE A 68 -4.71 5.09 -7.00
N LEU A 69 -3.56 5.22 -6.34
CA LEU A 69 -2.48 6.09 -6.79
C LEU A 69 -1.89 5.63 -8.13
N THR A 70 -1.81 4.32 -8.36
CA THR A 70 -1.34 3.74 -9.62
C THR A 70 -2.28 4.12 -10.77
N SER A 71 -3.59 3.96 -10.57
CA SER A 71 -4.60 4.35 -11.55
C SER A 71 -4.55 5.85 -11.87
N GLN A 72 -4.41 6.70 -10.85
CA GLN A 72 -4.28 8.15 -11.03
C GLN A 72 -3.03 8.53 -11.83
N LYS A 73 -1.89 7.88 -11.54
CA LYS A 73 -0.63 8.08 -12.26
C LYS A 73 -0.77 7.69 -13.73
N GLU A 74 -1.42 6.57 -14.03
CA GLU A 74 -1.65 6.11 -15.40
C GLU A 74 -2.53 7.08 -16.18
N GLY A 75 -3.66 7.51 -15.61
CA GLY A 75 -4.54 8.50 -16.22
C GLY A 75 -3.82 9.83 -16.50
N LEU A 76 -3.01 10.31 -15.56
CA LEU A 76 -2.21 11.51 -15.77
C LEU A 76 -1.17 11.33 -16.88
N ARG A 77 -0.54 10.15 -16.97
CA ARG A 77 0.45 9.83 -18.00
C ARG A 77 -0.17 9.81 -19.39
N GLU A 78 -1.37 9.24 -19.52
CA GLU A 78 -2.13 9.25 -20.77
C GLU A 78 -2.52 10.68 -21.17
N TYR A 79 -3.08 11.46 -20.23
CA TYR A 79 -3.42 12.86 -20.48
C TYR A 79 -2.20 13.67 -20.94
N ALA A 80 -1.08 13.55 -20.23
CA ALA A 80 0.16 14.22 -20.60
C ALA A 80 0.66 13.82 -22.00
N THR A 81 0.46 12.55 -22.38
CA THR A 81 0.80 12.07 -23.73
C THR A 81 -0.07 12.73 -24.79
N ARG A 82 -1.38 12.81 -24.56
CA ARG A 82 -2.33 13.50 -25.46
C ARG A 82 -2.00 14.99 -25.59
N VAL A 83 -1.64 15.66 -24.50
CA VAL A 83 -1.20 17.06 -24.51
C VAL A 83 0.11 17.22 -25.28
N LYS A 84 1.08 16.30 -25.13
CA LYS A 84 2.33 16.33 -25.92
C LYS A 84 2.08 16.18 -27.42
N MET A 85 1.07 15.39 -27.83
CA MET A 85 0.68 15.30 -29.24
C MET A 85 0.22 16.64 -29.83
N LEU A 86 -0.22 17.61 -29.00
CA LEU A 86 -0.53 18.97 -29.47
C LEU A 86 0.69 19.70 -30.04
N LEU A 87 1.89 19.32 -29.62
CA LEU A 87 3.15 19.87 -30.13
C LEU A 87 3.63 19.16 -31.41
N SER A 88 2.88 18.18 -31.92
CA SER A 88 3.25 17.43 -33.12
C SER A 88 3.38 18.37 -34.34
N PRO A 89 4.48 18.28 -35.12
CA PRO A 89 4.69 19.09 -36.32
C PRO A 89 3.61 18.92 -37.38
N ILE A 90 2.93 17.76 -37.42
CA ILE A 90 1.80 17.50 -38.34
C ILE A 90 0.69 18.55 -38.20
N ARG A 91 0.49 19.12 -37.00
CA ARG A 91 -0.54 20.15 -36.78
C ARG A 91 -0.14 21.55 -37.25
N ARG A 92 1.14 21.73 -37.60
CA ARG A 92 1.65 22.96 -38.22
C ARG A 92 1.67 22.85 -39.74
N LEU A 93 1.39 21.66 -40.27
CA LEU A 93 1.36 21.43 -41.70
C LEU A 93 0.02 21.96 -42.23
N PRO A 94 0.03 22.85 -43.24
CA PRO A 94 -1.19 23.32 -43.89
C PRO A 94 -2.03 22.14 -44.41
N ASP A 95 -3.35 22.29 -44.37
CA ASP A 95 -4.30 21.25 -44.77
C ASP A 95 -4.11 20.81 -46.24
N GLU A 96 -3.59 21.70 -47.09
CA GLU A 96 -3.28 21.38 -48.49
C GLU A 96 -2.16 20.34 -48.60
N LEU A 97 -1.13 20.44 -47.76
CA LEU A 97 -0.02 19.49 -47.73
C LEU A 97 -0.42 18.17 -47.07
N LEU A 98 -1.29 18.22 -46.07
CA LEU A 98 -1.87 17.01 -45.47
C LEU A 98 -2.66 16.22 -46.52
N SER A 99 -3.56 16.90 -47.23
CA SER A 99 -4.40 16.27 -48.27
C SER A 99 -3.53 15.67 -49.38
N ALA A 100 -2.53 16.40 -49.86
CA ALA A 100 -1.62 15.89 -50.89
C ALA A 100 -0.88 14.60 -50.48
N VAL A 101 -0.47 14.45 -49.22
CA VAL A 101 0.19 13.23 -48.72
C VAL A 101 -0.78 12.06 -48.61
N PHE A 102 -2.01 12.30 -48.15
CA PHE A 102 -3.02 11.25 -48.01
C PHE A 102 -3.68 10.84 -49.33
N ASP A 103 -3.73 11.75 -50.32
CA ASP A 103 -4.22 11.46 -51.67
C ASP A 103 -3.18 10.72 -52.55
N LEU A 104 -1.91 10.69 -52.13
CA LEU A 104 -0.80 9.98 -52.79
C LEU A 104 -0.61 8.53 -52.27
N LEU A 105 -1.38 8.10 -51.27
CA LEU A 105 -1.39 6.74 -50.69
C LEU A 105 -2.62 5.96 -51.18
#